data_AF-A0A510N9L8-F1
#
_entry.id   AF-A0A510N9L8-F1
#
_cell.length_a   1.000
_cell.length_b   1.000
_cell.length_c   1.000
_cell.angle_alpha   90.00
_cell.angle_beta   90.00
_cell.angle_gamma   90.00
#
_symmetry.space_group_name_H-M   'P 1'
#
loop_
_entity.id
_entity.type
_entity.pdbx_description
1 polymer ?
#
loop_
_entity_poly.entity_id
_entity_poly.type
_entity_poly.pdbx_seq_one_letter_code
_entity_poly.pdbx_strand_id
1 'polypeptide(L)'
;MKLLDAVSLGVAVAFAAPAGMLGVETLLAGDHTGWVFLGFAAAILACDRYVYTPTEIPALIAQSAATVVANPPDNDDDSDDAQ
;
A
#
# COMPACT_ATOMS: atom_id res chain seq x y z
N MET A 1 -7.97 18.24 -20.38
CA MET A 1 -8.14 17.46 -19.12
C MET A 1 -9.58 17.64 -18.66
N LYS A 2 -10.30 16.56 -18.40
CA LYS A 2 -11.67 16.64 -17.86
C LYS A 2 -11.60 17.16 -16.43
N LEU A 3 -12.54 18.01 -16.00
CA LEU A 3 -12.53 18.63 -14.66
C LEU A 3 -12.37 17.59 -13.54
N LEU A 4 -13.00 16.41 -13.73
CA LEU A 4 -12.96 15.28 -12.79
C LEU A 4 -11.55 14.71 -12.57
N ASP A 5 -10.71 14.75 -13.62
CA ASP A 5 -9.33 14.27 -13.62
C ASP A 5 -8.45 15.20 -12.75
N ALA A 6 -8.65 16.50 -12.91
CA ALA A 6 -7.97 17.50 -12.08
C ALA A 6 -8.41 17.44 -10.60
N VAL A 7 -9.69 17.14 -10.34
CA VAL A 7 -10.18 16.95 -8.96
C VAL A 7 -9.59 15.68 -8.34
N SER A 8 -9.55 14.56 -9.06
CA SER A 8 -8.92 13.31 -8.58
C SER A 8 -7.45 13.53 -8.22
N LEU A 9 -6.70 14.18 -9.13
CA LEU A 9 -5.30 14.55 -8.89
C LEU A 9 -5.16 15.47 -7.68
N GLY A 10 -6.02 16.48 -7.54
CA GLY A 10 -6.02 17.38 -6.39
C GLY A 10 -6.21 16.66 -5.05
N VAL A 11 -7.10 15.66 -5.01
CA VAL A 11 -7.32 14.83 -3.82
C VAL A 11 -6.09 13.97 -3.52
N ALA A 12 -5.50 13.32 -4.53
CA ALA A 12 -4.29 12.51 -4.35
C ALA A 12 -3.12 13.36 -3.82
N VAL A 13 -2.94 14.57 -4.37
CA VAL A 13 -1.92 15.52 -3.91
C VAL A 13 -2.19 15.98 -2.48
N ALA A 14 -3.44 16.30 -2.13
CA ALA A 14 -3.79 16.70 -0.76
C ALA A 14 -3.45 15.61 0.28
N PHE A 15 -3.55 14.33 -0.11
CA PHE A 15 -3.22 13.20 0.74
C PHE A 15 -1.71 12.89 0.78
N ALA A 16 -1.01 13.08 -0.34
CA ALA A 16 0.44 12.87 -0.44
C ALA A 16 1.25 14.03 0.14
N ALA A 17 0.71 15.25 0.15
CA ALA A 17 1.42 16.46 0.56
C ALA A 17 1.98 16.40 1.99
N PRO A 18 1.25 15.93 3.03
CA PRO A 18 1.81 15.80 4.37
C PRO A 18 3.02 14.87 4.43
N ALA A 19 2.96 13.72 3.74
CA ALA A 19 4.06 12.77 3.68
C ALA A 19 5.25 13.31 2.88
N GLY A 20 5.00 14.00 1.77
CA GLY A 20 6.04 14.64 0.96
C GLY A 20 6.74 15.76 1.73
N MET A 21 5.98 16.61 2.42
CA MET A 21 6.51 17.69 3.26
C MET A 21 7.39 17.12 4.38
N LEU A 22 6.90 16.10 5.10
CA LEU A 22 7.64 15.44 6.17
C LEU A 22 8.92 14.79 5.65
N GLY A 23 8.86 14.12 4.49
CA GLY A 23 10.04 13.52 3.87
C GLY A 23 11.09 14.55 3.49
N VAL A 24 10.69 15.67 2.90
CA VAL A 24 11.58 16.78 2.55
C VAL A 24 12.23 17.36 3.82
N GLU A 25 11.45 17.70 4.84
CA GLU A 25 11.98 18.25 6.10
C GLU A 25 12.96 17.29 6.79
N THR A 26 12.67 15.98 6.77
CA THR A 26 13.54 14.95 7.35
C THR A 26 14.86 14.82 6.60
N LEU A 27 14.83 14.88 5.26
CA LEU A 27 16.05 14.89 4.44
C LEU A 27 16.89 16.15 4.67
N LEU A 28 16.25 17.32 4.80
CA LEU A 28 16.91 18.58 5.13
C LEU A 28 17.53 18.55 6.54
N ALA A 29 16.96 17.79 7.47
CA ALA A 29 17.53 17.55 8.79
C ALA A 29 18.74 16.58 8.77
N GLY A 30 19.11 16.03 7.61
CA GLY A 30 20.21 15.08 7.44
C GLY A 30 19.83 13.64 7.78
N ASP A 31 18.54 13.37 8.01
CA ASP A 31 18.04 12.03 8.29
C ASP A 31 17.59 11.33 6.99
N HIS A 32 18.18 10.17 6.74
CA HIS A 32 17.92 9.33 5.59
C HIS A 32 16.52 8.70 5.60
N THR A 33 15.85 8.69 6.76
CA THR A 33 14.46 8.24 6.89
C THR A 33 13.49 9.05 6.03
N GLY A 34 13.85 10.28 5.65
CA GLY A 34 13.06 11.11 4.75
C GLY A 34 12.86 10.52 3.35
N TRP A 35 13.76 9.64 2.88
CA TRP A 35 13.56 8.89 1.63
C TRP A 35 12.37 7.94 1.69
N VAL A 36 12.07 7.38 2.87
CA VAL A 36 10.92 6.49 3.07
C VAL A 36 9.62 7.28 2.92
N PHE A 37 9.53 8.45 3.54
CA PHE A 37 8.37 9.33 3.43
C PHE A 37 8.19 9.87 2.01
N LEU A 38 9.28 10.24 1.34
CA LEU A 38 9.24 10.68 -0.05
C LEU A 38 8.82 9.55 -0.99
N GLY A 39 9.33 8.33 -0.78
CA GLY A 39 8.94 7.13 -1.51
C GLY A 39 7.46 6.79 -1.30
N PHE A 40 6.96 6.93 -0.06
CA PHE A 40 5.55 6.73 0.26
C PHE A 40 4.64 7.76 -0.42
N ALA A 41 5.00 9.05 -0.39
CA ALA A 41 4.26 10.10 -1.09
C ALA A 41 4.25 9.86 -2.62
N ALA A 42 5.40 9.45 -3.18
CA ALA A 42 5.50 9.07 -4.59
C ALA A 42 4.65 7.83 -4.92
N ALA A 43 4.57 6.84 -4.02
CA ALA A 43 3.74 5.66 -4.19
C ALA A 43 2.24 6.02 -4.25
N ILE A 44 1.77 6.91 -3.36
CA ILE A 44 0.38 7.41 -3.38
C ILE A 44 0.06 8.05 -4.74
N LEU A 45 0.97 8.88 -5.26
CA LEU A 45 0.79 9.56 -6.55
C LEU A 45 0.92 8.61 -7.75
N ALA A 46 1.79 7.60 -7.64
CA ALA A 46 1.99 6.59 -8.66
C ALA A 46 0.82 5.62 -8.77
N CYS A 47 0.10 5.35 -7.67
CA CYS A 47 -1.11 4.54 -7.68
C CYS A 47 -2.18 5.10 -8.65
N ASP A 48 -2.36 6.42 -8.71
CA ASP A 48 -3.31 7.06 -9.64
C ASP A 48 -2.90 6.90 -11.12
N ARG A 49 -1.59 6.81 -11.39
CA ARG A 49 -1.01 6.80 -12.74
C ARG A 49 -0.72 5.40 -13.30
N TYR A 50 -0.53 4.39 -12.44
CA TYR A 50 -0.03 3.06 -12.85
C TYR A 50 -0.91 1.90 -12.38
N VAL A 51 -1.81 2.10 -11.41
CA VAL A 51 -2.69 1.04 -10.87
C VAL A 51 -4.10 1.22 -11.43
N TYR A 52 -4.23 1.01 -12.73
CA TYR A 52 -5.52 0.74 -13.36
C TYR A 52 -5.93 -0.72 -13.10
N THR A 53 -6.28 -1.03 -11.86
CA THR A 53 -7.25 -2.10 -11.53
C THR A 53 -7.83 -1.84 -10.12
N PRO A 54 -8.62 -0.75 -9.94
CA PRO A 54 -9.32 -0.48 -8.69
C PRO A 54 -10.28 -1.61 -8.26
N THR A 55 -10.63 -2.52 -9.17
CA THR A 55 -11.51 -3.67 -8.92
C THR A 55 -10.79 -4.96 -8.51
N GLU A 56 -9.48 -5.12 -8.76
CA GLU A 56 -8.84 -6.45 -8.59
C GLU A 56 -8.12 -6.61 -7.24
N ILE A 57 -7.63 -5.53 -6.64
CA ILE A 57 -6.95 -5.58 -5.34
C ILE A 57 -7.90 -5.90 -4.17
N PRO A 58 -9.10 -5.29 -4.06
CA PRO A 58 -10.02 -5.62 -2.96
C PRO A 58 -10.48 -7.08 -3.02
N ALA A 59 -10.72 -7.60 -4.23
CA ALA A 59 -11.13 -8.97 -4.45
C ALA A 59 -10.02 -9.95 -4.02
N LEU A 60 -8.76 -9.71 -4.38
CA LEU A 60 -7.63 -10.55 -3.97
C LEU A 60 -7.44 -10.61 -2.44
N ILE A 61 -7.59 -9.48 -1.75
CA ILE A 61 -7.49 -9.42 -0.29
C ILE A 61 -8.67 -10.15 0.37
N ALA A 62 -9.90 -9.95 -0.12
CA ALA A 62 -11.08 -10.65 0.39
C ALA A 62 -10.98 -12.17 0.22
N GLN A 63 -10.49 -12.64 -0.93
CA GLN A 63 -10.26 -14.06 -1.20
C GLN A 63 -9.21 -14.66 -0.26
N SER A 64 -8.12 -13.93 0.00
CA SER A 64 -7.04 -14.39 0.89
C SER A 64 -7.53 -14.51 2.35
N ALA A 65 -8.29 -13.52 2.83
CA ALA A 65 -8.89 -13.56 4.16
C ALA A 65 -9.95 -14.68 4.27
N ALA A 66 -10.79 -14.86 3.25
CA ALA A 66 -11.76 -15.94 3.20
C ALA A 66 -11.10 -17.33 3.17
N THR A 67 -9.98 -17.48 2.44
CA THR A 67 -9.22 -18.73 2.37
C THR A 67 -8.57 -19.06 3.72
N VAL A 68 -8.02 -18.08 4.44
CA VAL A 68 -7.44 -18.29 5.78
C VAL A 68 -8.51 -18.60 6.83
N VAL A 69 -9.71 -18.03 6.71
CA VAL A 69 -10.85 -18.36 7.61
C VAL A 69 -11.46 -19.72 7.27
N ALA A 70 -11.56 -20.06 5.99
CA ALA A 70 -12.10 -21.34 5.54
C ALA A 70 -11.12 -22.51 5.73
N ASN A 71 -9.83 -22.22 5.63
CA ASN A 71 -8.73 -23.16 5.84
C ASN A 71 -7.84 -22.61 6.97
N PRO A 72 -8.28 -22.73 8.24
CA PRO A 72 -7.39 -22.47 9.36
C PRO A 72 -6.12 -23.33 9.17
N PRO A 73 -4.92 -22.81 9.48
CA PRO A 73 -3.71 -23.61 9.33
C PRO A 73 -3.87 -24.86 10.19
N ASP A 74 -4.06 -26.01 9.55
CA ASP A 74 -3.94 -27.28 10.22
C ASP A 74 -2.52 -27.30 10.78
N ASN A 75 -2.43 -27.36 12.11
CA ASN A 75 -1.16 -27.56 12.76
C ASN A 75 -0.70 -28.95 12.36
N ASP A 76 0.20 -29.01 11.38
CA ASP A 76 1.00 -30.19 11.06
C ASP A 76 1.83 -30.55 12.30
N ASP A 77 1.20 -31.23 13.26
CA ASP A 77 1.87 -32.00 14.30
C ASP A 77 2.03 -33.43 13.76
N ASP A 78 2.75 -33.54 12.64
CA ASP A 78 3.28 -34.79 12.10
C ASP A 78 4.47 -35.18 12.99
N SER A 79 4.16 -35.70 14.18
CA SER A 79 5.09 -36.47 14.98
C SER A 79 5.04 -37.94 14.53
N ASP A 80 5.76 -38.18 13.43
CA ASP A 80 6.62 -39.33 13.14
C ASP A 80 6.28 -40.68 13.83
N ASP A 81 5.92 -41.66 13.01
CA ASP A 81 5.93 -43.10 13.31
C ASP A 81 7.19 -43.53 14.11
N ALA A 82 7.02 -44.18 15.27
CA ALA A 82 7.81 -45.37 15.69
C ALA A 82 7.51 -45.80 17.15
N GLN A 83 6.63 -46.81 17.33
CA GLN A 83 6.89 -48.11 17.99
C GLN A 83 5.59 -48.86 18.32
#